data_AF-F9D474-F1
#
_entry.id   AF-F9D474-F1
#
_cell.length_a   1.000
_cell.length_b   1.000
_cell.length_c   1.000
_cell.angle_alpha   90.00
_cell.angle_beta   90.00
_cell.angle_gamma   90.00
#
_symmetry.space_group_name_H-M   'P 1'
#
loop_
_entity.id
_entity.type
_entity.pdbx_description
1 polymer ?
#
loop_
_entity_poly.entity_id
_entity_poly.type
_entity_poly.pdbx_seq_one_letter_code
_entity_poly.pdbx_strand_id
1 'polypeptide(L)'
;MKMKKSYKQQAAVVILAALSCASCSDKWDEHYSEAKDGIVNTTIWQAIESKPDLSHFAKVIKACGYDAKLDGSQTYTVFALTNSGLSESTADSLVNVYNKQKAAGVKDEENTVIKQILQNHIALYKKSVSTTTNDSLRMMNGKYQMFTPTSIGGGNFETKNVLYNNGILYTIGNALSYAPNIAEYLATDEELDSINKFVKSFGVYEFDASQSVPGGIVDGKTQYLDSVTVYNNAFYTLYGYINSEDSTYWVLAPTNAEWNRLVEEYTPYFNYDTRVDDRDSLQFTNARLAIVRSAFFNRSGQSDIAFQDSAVSTYAEMRKLLSIESHMGDVFYKPFASGGIFEGTKDISLSNGHIRKASNFRISKFDTFLKTISCEAEQTLYQDTLYNAIDPMTVRSVLSNNPFYGQVSGNLFVEISPDALGAQPSVTFKIPDVLSNVAYDIYAIFVPALAYDTLATEDQRLPVKFRAQVGYQQSGVTKWERNASFTTKADVIDTIKIKSNYKFKTASWGLSDYQAKVKIYTDVPTNQTSKYQTTMRIDCIIVKPHDAPVSEAKEYKVTY
;
A
#
# COMPACT_ATOMS: atom_id res chain seq x y z
N MET A 1 4.04 41.37 68.34
CA MET A 1 4.62 41.98 67.11
C MET A 1 4.34 41.09 65.89
N LYS A 2 3.07 41.00 65.46
CA LYS A 2 2.61 40.09 64.36
C LYS A 2 1.62 40.76 63.38
N MET A 3 1.59 42.10 63.29
CA MET A 3 0.65 42.84 62.41
C MET A 3 1.30 43.88 61.47
N LYS A 4 2.57 43.73 61.09
CA LYS A 4 3.21 44.63 60.09
C LYS A 4 3.77 43.94 58.83
N LYS A 5 3.71 42.60 58.75
CA LYS A 5 4.17 41.84 57.57
C LYS A 5 3.07 41.49 56.56
N SER A 6 1.79 41.50 56.96
CA SER A 6 0.66 41.16 56.08
C SER A 6 0.28 42.30 55.11
N TYR A 7 0.44 43.57 55.49
CA TYR A 7 0.13 44.71 54.61
C TYR A 7 1.14 44.92 53.46
N LYS A 8 2.39 44.48 53.62
CA LYS A 8 3.41 44.59 52.56
C LYS A 8 3.24 43.52 51.46
N GLN A 9 2.64 42.37 51.77
CA GLN A 9 2.34 41.34 50.79
C GLN A 9 1.03 41.63 50.03
N GLN A 10 0.05 42.28 50.66
CA GLN A 10 -1.18 42.72 49.98
C GLN A 10 -0.94 43.95 49.09
N ALA A 11 -0.05 44.88 49.46
CA ALA A 11 0.33 46.01 48.60
C ALA A 11 1.15 45.58 47.37
N ALA A 12 1.99 44.55 47.48
CA ALA A 12 2.76 44.02 46.36
C ALA A 12 1.89 43.27 45.34
N VAL A 13 0.84 42.56 45.79
CA VAL A 13 -0.10 41.86 44.91
C VAL A 13 -1.03 42.84 44.18
N VAL A 14 -1.40 43.97 44.78
CA VAL A 14 -2.21 45.00 44.12
C VAL A 14 -1.41 45.83 43.10
N ILE A 15 -0.11 46.06 43.32
CA ILE A 15 0.75 46.75 42.35
C ILE A 15 1.14 45.83 41.17
N LEU A 16 1.31 44.52 41.38
CA LEU A 16 1.53 43.56 40.29
C LEU A 16 0.26 43.30 39.46
N ALA A 17 -0.93 43.38 40.08
CA ALA A 17 -2.22 43.31 39.39
C ALA A 17 -2.55 44.61 38.61
N ALA A 18 -2.09 45.78 39.08
CA ALA A 18 -2.28 47.04 38.35
C ALA A 18 -1.32 47.20 37.15
N LEU A 19 -0.12 46.59 37.21
CA LEU A 19 0.83 46.57 36.08
C LEU A 19 0.48 45.52 35.01
N SER A 20 -0.43 44.58 35.30
CA SER A 20 -0.97 43.62 34.32
C SER A 20 -2.21 44.14 33.59
N CYS A 21 -2.73 45.32 33.96
CA CYS A 21 -3.83 45.99 33.24
C CYS A 21 -3.37 47.20 32.38
N ALA A 22 -2.07 47.47 32.27
CA ALA A 22 -1.52 48.60 31.53
C ALA A 22 -0.61 48.20 30.34
N SER A 23 -0.65 46.95 29.87
CA SER A 23 -0.03 46.53 28.61
C SER A 23 -1.02 46.21 27.49
N CYS A 24 -2.30 46.54 27.68
CA CYS A 24 -3.24 46.71 26.58
C CYS A 24 -3.37 48.22 26.31
N SER A 25 -2.29 48.82 25.82
CA SER A 25 -2.47 50.00 24.97
C SER A 25 -2.83 49.48 23.58
N ASP A 26 -3.84 50.11 22.98
CA ASP A 26 -4.46 49.80 21.70
C ASP A 26 -3.47 49.80 20.51
N LYS A 27 -2.61 48.79 20.44
CA LYS A 27 -1.84 48.44 19.23
C LYS A 27 -2.55 47.40 18.36
N TRP A 28 -3.71 46.91 18.81
CA TRP A 28 -4.61 46.13 17.97
C TRP A 28 -5.21 47.03 16.88
N ASP A 29 -5.66 48.24 17.24
CA ASP A 29 -6.22 49.18 16.26
C ASP A 29 -5.19 49.63 15.23
N GLU A 30 -3.91 49.83 15.59
CA GLU A 30 -2.86 50.21 14.63
C GLU A 30 -2.57 49.15 13.55
N HIS A 31 -2.85 47.87 13.79
CA HIS A 31 -2.69 46.81 12.79
C HIS A 31 -3.91 46.63 11.87
N TYR A 32 -5.06 47.21 12.24
CA TYR A 32 -6.27 47.24 11.41
C TYR A 32 -6.59 48.64 10.86
N SER A 33 -5.88 49.70 11.30
CA SER A 33 -6.21 51.10 10.97
C SER A 33 -5.48 51.67 9.75
N GLU A 34 -4.77 50.88 8.95
CA GLU A 34 -4.42 51.28 7.58
C GLU A 34 -5.54 51.01 6.56
N ALA A 35 -6.73 50.59 7.01
CA ALA A 35 -7.95 50.56 6.21
C ALA A 35 -8.87 51.75 6.55
N LYS A 36 -8.44 52.99 6.26
CA LYS A 36 -9.38 54.08 6.03
C LYS A 36 -9.80 54.09 4.56
N ASP A 37 -10.66 53.14 4.20
CA ASP A 37 -11.74 53.28 3.22
C ASP A 37 -12.53 51.96 3.15
N GLY A 38 -13.82 52.03 3.46
CA GLY A 38 -14.90 51.08 3.12
C GLY A 38 -14.66 49.58 3.35
N ILE A 39 -15.45 48.97 4.22
CA ILE A 39 -15.80 47.55 4.03
C ILE A 39 -16.39 47.44 2.62
N VAL A 40 -15.62 46.91 1.68
CA VAL A 40 -16.10 46.68 0.32
C VAL A 40 -17.09 45.53 0.42
N ASN A 41 -18.38 45.85 0.38
CA ASN A 41 -19.48 44.89 0.51
C ASN A 41 -19.66 44.07 -0.80
N THR A 42 -18.55 43.63 -1.39
CA THR A 42 -18.50 42.85 -2.62
C THR A 42 -17.78 41.53 -2.37
N THR A 43 -18.10 40.53 -3.18
CA THR A 43 -17.42 39.23 -3.18
C THR A 43 -16.05 39.34 -3.85
N ILE A 44 -15.20 38.33 -3.67
CA ILE A 44 -13.93 38.23 -4.38
C ILE A 44 -14.17 38.20 -5.90
N TRP A 45 -15.18 37.47 -6.37
CA TRP A 45 -15.51 37.44 -7.80
C TRP A 45 -15.83 38.83 -8.34
N GLN A 46 -16.74 39.56 -7.70
CA GLN A 46 -17.11 40.92 -8.10
C GLN A 46 -15.89 41.85 -8.14
N ALA A 47 -14.96 41.70 -7.19
CA ALA A 47 -13.72 42.47 -7.15
C ALA A 47 -12.73 42.11 -8.26
N ILE A 48 -12.68 40.85 -8.68
CA ILE A 48 -11.86 40.39 -9.81
C ILE A 48 -12.46 40.91 -11.13
N GLU A 49 -13.77 40.75 -11.32
CA GLU A 49 -14.48 41.17 -12.53
C GLU A 49 -14.42 42.70 -12.73
N SER A 50 -14.43 43.48 -11.65
CA SER A 50 -14.38 44.95 -11.73
C SER A 50 -13.00 45.54 -12.06
N LYS A 51 -11.91 44.76 -11.94
CA LYS A 51 -10.53 45.26 -12.10
C LYS A 51 -10.05 44.99 -13.53
N PRO A 52 -9.80 46.03 -14.37
CA PRO A 52 -9.34 45.83 -15.75
C PRO A 52 -8.05 45.01 -15.86
N ASP A 53 -7.15 45.19 -14.89
CA ASP A 53 -5.85 44.50 -14.83
C ASP A 53 -5.96 43.01 -14.44
N LEU A 54 -7.13 42.51 -14.07
CA LEU A 54 -7.38 41.09 -13.78
C LEU A 54 -8.25 40.42 -14.87
N SER A 55 -8.54 41.11 -15.97
CA SER A 55 -9.50 40.67 -16.99
C SER A 55 -9.11 39.33 -17.64
N HIS A 56 -7.82 39.05 -17.84
CA HIS A 56 -7.38 37.77 -18.39
C HIS A 56 -7.62 36.62 -17.41
N PHE A 57 -7.38 36.82 -16.12
CA PHE A 57 -7.63 35.81 -15.09
C PHE A 57 -9.13 35.62 -14.85
N ALA A 58 -9.91 36.70 -14.86
CA ALA A 58 -11.37 36.67 -14.78
C ALA A 58 -11.98 35.84 -15.93
N LYS A 59 -11.44 35.95 -17.15
CA LYS A 59 -11.85 35.15 -18.31
C LYS A 59 -11.70 33.66 -18.05
N VAL A 60 -10.56 33.22 -17.50
CA VAL A 60 -10.30 31.80 -17.19
C VAL A 60 -11.21 31.31 -16.06
N ILE A 61 -11.40 32.09 -15.00
CA ILE A 61 -12.31 31.76 -13.88
C ILE A 61 -13.73 31.51 -14.40
N LYS A 62 -14.26 32.45 -15.20
CA LYS A 62 -15.63 32.40 -15.74
C LYS A 62 -15.81 31.23 -16.69
N ALA A 63 -14.84 30.97 -17.56
CA ALA A 63 -14.88 29.83 -18.46
C ALA A 63 -14.93 28.49 -17.72
N CYS A 64 -14.27 28.38 -16.57
CA CYS A 64 -14.26 27.16 -15.75
C CYS A 64 -15.42 27.06 -14.75
N GLY A 65 -16.35 28.04 -14.71
CA GLY A 65 -17.47 28.07 -13.76
C GLY A 65 -17.06 28.33 -12.31
N TYR A 66 -15.85 28.84 -12.07
CA TYR A 66 -15.36 29.14 -10.72
C TYR A 66 -15.85 30.50 -10.19
N ASP A 67 -16.45 31.32 -11.06
CA ASP A 67 -17.13 32.57 -10.70
C ASP A 67 -18.23 32.32 -9.67
N ALA A 68 -19.08 31.31 -9.88
CA ALA A 68 -20.13 30.94 -8.94
C ALA A 68 -19.57 30.54 -7.55
N LYS A 69 -18.42 29.84 -7.52
CA LYS A 69 -17.75 29.48 -6.26
C LYS A 69 -17.20 30.71 -5.54
N LEU A 70 -16.56 31.61 -6.28
CA LEU A 70 -15.94 32.84 -5.75
C LEU A 70 -16.94 33.96 -5.46
N ASP A 71 -18.19 33.83 -5.90
CA ASP A 71 -19.32 34.69 -5.51
C ASP A 71 -20.13 34.10 -4.33
N GLY A 72 -19.94 32.81 -4.04
CA GLY A 72 -20.64 32.10 -2.96
C GLY A 72 -20.18 32.49 -1.54
N SER A 73 -20.83 31.88 -0.55
CA SER A 73 -20.57 32.15 0.88
C SER A 73 -19.29 31.50 1.43
N GLN A 74 -18.70 30.55 0.70
CA GLN A 74 -17.47 29.90 1.11
C GLN A 74 -16.33 30.92 1.16
N THR A 75 -15.52 30.83 2.21
CA THR A 75 -14.41 31.75 2.43
C THR A 75 -13.14 31.27 1.75
N TYR A 76 -12.49 32.16 0.99
CA TYR A 76 -11.26 31.87 0.22
C TYR A 76 -10.14 32.86 0.46
N THR A 77 -8.93 32.47 0.05
CA THR A 77 -7.84 33.39 -0.25
C THR A 77 -7.46 33.18 -1.71
N VAL A 78 -7.50 34.24 -2.52
CA VAL A 78 -7.23 34.17 -3.97
C VAL A 78 -5.97 34.94 -4.31
N PHE A 79 -5.07 34.32 -5.05
CA PHE A 79 -3.89 34.94 -5.64
C PHE A 79 -4.15 35.17 -7.13
N ALA A 80 -4.78 36.30 -7.44
CA ALA A 80 -5.18 36.60 -8.82
C ALA A 80 -3.98 37.04 -9.65
N LEU A 81 -3.86 36.47 -10.85
CA LEU A 81 -2.87 36.90 -11.83
C LEU A 81 -3.28 38.23 -12.44
N THR A 82 -2.37 39.19 -12.43
CA THR A 82 -2.52 40.41 -13.23
C THR A 82 -2.30 40.11 -14.71
N ASN A 83 -2.73 41.03 -15.58
CA ASN A 83 -2.61 40.87 -17.02
C ASN A 83 -1.14 40.78 -17.50
N SER A 84 -0.20 41.27 -16.69
CA SER A 84 1.24 41.05 -16.89
C SER A 84 1.66 39.60 -16.60
N GLY A 85 1.08 38.98 -15.56
CA GLY A 85 1.34 37.59 -15.17
C GLY A 85 0.56 36.53 -15.94
N LEU A 86 -0.50 36.93 -16.65
CA LEU A 86 -1.27 36.07 -17.55
C LEU A 86 -1.62 36.85 -18.81
N SER A 87 -0.94 36.56 -19.93
CA SER A 87 -1.26 37.20 -21.21
C SER A 87 -2.63 36.75 -21.74
N GLU A 88 -3.26 37.58 -22.57
CA GLU A 88 -4.54 37.26 -23.21
C GLU A 88 -4.47 35.95 -24.01
N SER A 89 -3.40 35.78 -24.80
CA SER A 89 -3.15 34.56 -25.58
C SER A 89 -3.02 33.31 -24.71
N THR A 90 -2.43 33.43 -23.52
CA THR A 90 -2.31 32.32 -22.57
C THR A 90 -3.66 32.01 -21.95
N ALA A 91 -4.43 33.03 -21.57
CA ALA A 91 -5.80 32.84 -21.07
C ALA A 91 -6.68 32.13 -22.11
N ASP A 92 -6.61 32.51 -23.39
CA ASP A 92 -7.33 31.83 -24.48
C ASP A 92 -6.91 30.37 -24.64
N SER A 93 -5.61 30.10 -24.58
CA SER A 93 -5.08 28.75 -24.63
C SER A 93 -5.62 27.89 -23.48
N LEU A 94 -5.63 28.43 -22.25
CA LEU A 94 -6.18 27.75 -21.09
C LEU A 94 -7.68 27.45 -21.25
N VAL A 95 -8.48 28.41 -21.70
CA VAL A 95 -9.92 28.19 -21.96
C VAL A 95 -10.13 27.09 -23.01
N ASN A 96 -9.32 27.08 -24.07
CA ASN A 96 -9.39 26.02 -25.09
C ASN A 96 -9.01 24.64 -24.53
N VAL A 97 -7.99 24.55 -23.68
CA VAL A 97 -7.61 23.29 -23.00
C VAL A 97 -8.74 22.80 -22.10
N TYR A 98 -9.33 23.71 -21.31
CA TYR A 98 -10.48 23.39 -20.45
C TYR A 98 -11.63 22.80 -21.28
N ASN A 99 -12.07 23.52 -22.31
CA ASN A 99 -13.18 23.10 -23.17
C ASN A 99 -12.91 21.78 -23.87
N LYS A 100 -11.68 21.55 -24.35
CA LYS A 100 -11.28 20.29 -25.00
C LYS A 100 -11.37 19.11 -24.03
N GLN A 101 -10.90 19.27 -22.80
CA GLN A 101 -10.96 18.22 -21.78
C GLN A 101 -12.40 17.94 -21.34
N LYS A 102 -13.22 18.99 -21.17
CA LYS A 102 -14.66 18.84 -20.89
C LYS A 102 -15.38 18.10 -22.01
N ALA A 103 -15.10 18.43 -23.27
CA ALA A 103 -15.67 17.74 -24.43
C ALA A 103 -15.24 16.26 -24.50
N ALA A 104 -14.06 15.93 -23.96
CA ALA A 104 -13.57 14.55 -23.82
C ALA A 104 -14.12 13.82 -22.57
N GLY A 105 -15.02 14.43 -21.79
CA GLY A 105 -15.62 13.83 -20.61
C GLY A 105 -14.74 13.87 -19.36
N VAL A 106 -13.65 14.62 -19.36
CA VAL A 106 -12.81 14.82 -18.17
C VAL A 106 -13.60 15.60 -17.12
N LYS A 107 -13.68 15.07 -15.90
CA LYS A 107 -14.36 15.72 -14.78
C LYS A 107 -13.59 16.95 -14.30
N ASP A 108 -14.27 17.86 -13.61
CA ASP A 108 -13.65 19.11 -13.14
C ASP A 108 -12.52 18.85 -12.14
N GLU A 109 -12.64 17.79 -11.33
CA GLU A 109 -11.63 17.35 -10.37
C GLU A 109 -10.35 16.82 -11.04
N GLU A 110 -10.42 16.44 -12.32
CA GLU A 110 -9.30 15.92 -13.10
C GLU A 110 -8.81 16.91 -14.17
N ASN A 111 -9.54 18.00 -14.39
CA ASN A 111 -9.24 18.98 -15.44
C ASN A 111 -7.95 19.76 -15.10
N THR A 112 -7.04 19.86 -16.08
CA THR A 112 -5.71 20.44 -15.84
C THR A 112 -5.76 21.93 -15.59
N VAL A 113 -6.66 22.66 -16.22
CA VAL A 113 -6.78 24.12 -16.03
C VAL A 113 -7.32 24.42 -14.64
N ILE A 114 -8.31 23.66 -14.19
CA ILE A 114 -8.85 23.76 -12.84
C ILE A 114 -7.75 23.43 -11.81
N LYS A 115 -7.06 22.29 -11.94
CA LYS A 115 -6.07 21.86 -10.94
C LYS A 115 -4.79 22.70 -10.91
N GLN A 116 -4.21 22.97 -12.08
CA GLN A 116 -2.88 23.56 -12.19
C GLN A 116 -2.90 25.09 -12.15
N ILE A 117 -4.00 25.70 -12.61
CA ILE A 117 -4.16 27.15 -12.59
C ILE A 117 -5.07 27.53 -11.43
N LEU A 118 -6.39 27.31 -11.52
CA LEU A 118 -7.33 27.89 -10.55
C LEU A 118 -7.09 27.42 -9.12
N GLN A 119 -7.12 26.10 -8.89
CA GLN A 119 -6.93 25.53 -7.57
C GLN A 119 -5.50 25.68 -7.03
N ASN A 120 -4.50 25.93 -7.89
CA ASN A 120 -3.14 26.27 -7.45
C ASN A 120 -3.03 27.73 -6.99
N HIS A 121 -4.00 28.58 -7.32
CA HIS A 121 -4.05 30.02 -7.00
C HIS A 121 -5.15 30.37 -5.99
N ILE A 122 -5.87 29.39 -5.47
CA ILE A 122 -6.93 29.58 -4.48
C ILE A 122 -6.64 28.69 -3.28
N ALA A 123 -6.73 29.25 -2.08
CA ALA A 123 -6.66 28.53 -0.81
C ALA A 123 -7.99 28.67 -0.05
N LEU A 124 -8.29 27.70 0.81
CA LEU A 124 -9.45 27.77 1.69
C LEU A 124 -9.18 28.69 2.89
N TYR A 125 -10.24 29.37 3.34
CA TYR A 125 -10.26 30.31 4.47
C TYR A 125 -9.46 31.60 4.23
N LYS A 126 -9.64 32.57 5.14
CA LYS A 126 -8.89 33.84 5.14
C LYS A 126 -7.46 33.58 5.62
N LYS A 127 -6.48 33.85 4.77
CA LYS A 127 -5.06 33.71 5.05
C LYS A 127 -4.39 35.06 4.80
N SER A 128 -4.20 35.83 5.87
CA SER A 128 -3.52 37.13 5.83
C SER A 128 -2.02 36.98 6.09
N VAL A 129 -1.21 37.90 5.58
CA VAL A 129 0.21 37.99 5.95
C VAL A 129 0.44 39.10 6.98
N SER A 130 1.35 38.86 7.92
CA SER A 130 1.95 39.83 8.83
C SER A 130 3.45 39.92 8.58
N THR A 131 4.16 40.80 9.30
CA THR A 131 5.62 40.91 9.22
C THR A 131 6.36 39.64 9.66
N THR A 132 5.70 38.72 10.36
CA THR A 132 6.29 37.48 10.87
C THR A 132 5.80 36.23 10.13
N THR A 133 4.96 36.38 9.10
CA THR A 133 4.47 35.25 8.31
C THR A 133 5.64 34.50 7.68
N ASN A 134 5.76 33.21 7.98
CA ASN A 134 6.75 32.33 7.39
C ASN A 134 6.20 30.90 7.46
N ASP A 135 5.29 30.57 6.55
CA ASP A 135 4.49 29.35 6.60
C ASP A 135 4.37 28.69 5.22
N SER A 136 3.87 27.47 5.17
CA SER A 136 3.54 26.74 3.96
C SER A 136 2.02 26.71 3.77
N LEU A 137 1.53 27.39 2.73
CA LEU A 137 0.11 27.49 2.47
C LEU A 137 -0.35 26.35 1.54
N ARG A 138 -1.28 25.53 2.02
CA ARG A 138 -1.96 24.52 1.21
C ARG A 138 -2.99 25.16 0.29
N MET A 139 -2.82 24.98 -1.01
CA MET A 139 -3.73 25.41 -2.06
C MET A 139 -4.87 24.39 -2.25
N MET A 140 -5.93 24.76 -2.96
CA MET A 140 -7.10 23.90 -3.18
C MET A 140 -6.79 22.62 -3.95
N ASN A 141 -5.72 22.61 -4.77
CA ASN A 141 -5.26 21.41 -5.46
C ASN A 141 -4.39 20.49 -4.56
N GLY A 142 -4.21 20.85 -3.29
CA GLY A 142 -3.39 20.13 -2.32
C GLY A 142 -1.91 20.52 -2.31
N LYS A 143 -1.42 21.28 -3.30
CA LYS A 143 -0.03 21.72 -3.36
C LYS A 143 0.29 22.74 -2.27
N TYR A 144 1.53 22.73 -1.82
CA TYR A 144 2.03 23.66 -0.83
C TYR A 144 2.83 24.77 -1.49
N GLN A 145 2.55 26.02 -1.11
CA GLN A 145 3.25 27.21 -1.59
C GLN A 145 3.85 27.96 -0.40
N MET A 146 5.13 28.30 -0.48
CA MET A 146 5.79 29.07 0.57
C MET A 146 5.13 30.46 0.68
N PHE A 147 4.62 30.80 1.86
CA PHE A 147 3.87 32.01 2.13
C PHE A 147 4.62 32.87 3.15
N THR A 148 5.00 34.08 2.72
CA THR A 148 5.87 34.99 3.47
C THR A 148 5.21 36.39 3.56
N PRO A 149 5.80 37.38 4.26
CA PRO A 149 5.19 38.71 4.39
C PRO A 149 5.08 39.46 3.06
N THR A 150 5.86 39.04 2.05
CA THR A 150 6.04 39.73 0.77
C THR A 150 5.81 38.84 -0.45
N SER A 151 5.71 37.52 -0.30
CA SER A 151 5.62 36.59 -1.43
C SER A 151 4.79 35.34 -1.17
N ILE A 152 4.37 34.71 -2.27
CA ILE A 152 3.77 33.38 -2.33
C ILE A 152 4.49 32.56 -3.41
N GLY A 153 4.89 31.33 -3.10
CA GLY A 153 5.60 30.46 -4.06
C GLY A 153 6.91 31.05 -4.60
N GLY A 154 7.51 32.00 -3.88
CA GLY A 154 8.70 32.76 -4.31
C GLY A 154 8.41 34.02 -5.15
N GLY A 155 7.17 34.23 -5.59
CA GLY A 155 6.75 35.43 -6.33
C GLY A 155 6.20 36.53 -5.42
N ASN A 156 6.62 37.77 -5.64
CA ASN A 156 6.18 38.91 -4.82
C ASN A 156 4.71 39.25 -5.04
N PHE A 157 4.04 39.72 -3.98
CA PHE A 157 2.72 40.34 -4.12
C PHE A 157 2.84 41.69 -4.82
N GLU A 158 1.92 41.97 -5.74
CA GLU A 158 1.71 43.32 -6.27
C GLU A 158 0.73 44.10 -5.39
N THR A 159 -0.35 43.43 -4.97
CA THR A 159 -1.27 43.91 -3.93
C THR A 159 -1.50 42.77 -2.93
N LYS A 160 -1.56 43.10 -1.63
CA LYS A 160 -1.69 42.10 -0.56
C LYS A 160 -2.77 42.46 0.47
N ASN A 161 -3.31 41.43 1.13
CA ASN A 161 -4.25 41.56 2.26
C ASN A 161 -5.54 42.35 1.96
N VAL A 162 -6.05 42.35 0.73
CA VAL A 162 -7.30 43.08 0.44
C VAL A 162 -8.49 42.24 0.89
N LEU A 163 -9.18 42.69 1.93
CA LEU A 163 -10.32 41.99 2.53
C LEU A 163 -11.61 42.24 1.74
N TYR A 164 -12.35 41.16 1.46
CA TYR A 164 -13.67 41.14 0.84
C TYR A 164 -14.64 40.30 1.68
N ASN A 165 -15.94 40.32 1.33
CA ASN A 165 -16.99 39.65 2.11
C ASN A 165 -16.70 38.17 2.34
N ASN A 166 -16.32 37.45 1.29
CA ASN A 166 -16.05 36.02 1.31
C ASN A 166 -14.55 35.68 1.24
N GLY A 167 -13.65 36.58 1.65
CA GLY A 167 -12.24 36.21 1.78
C GLY A 167 -11.21 37.31 1.62
N ILE A 168 -9.99 36.94 1.22
CA ILE A 168 -8.87 37.86 0.96
C ILE A 168 -8.41 37.70 -0.50
N LEU A 169 -8.13 38.83 -1.15
CA LEU A 169 -7.54 38.88 -2.49
C LEU A 169 -6.11 39.41 -2.41
N TYR A 170 -5.22 38.71 -3.08
CA TYR A 170 -3.88 39.12 -3.45
C TYR A 170 -3.81 39.25 -4.96
N THR A 171 -2.95 40.12 -5.46
CA THR A 171 -2.57 40.13 -6.88
C THR A 171 -1.09 39.79 -7.03
N ILE A 172 -0.79 39.01 -8.06
CA ILE A 172 0.56 38.53 -8.36
C ILE A 172 0.87 38.67 -9.85
N GLY A 173 2.11 39.01 -10.16
CA GLY A 173 2.59 39.19 -11.53
C GLY A 173 3.15 37.94 -12.20
N ASN A 174 3.12 36.78 -11.53
CA ASN A 174 3.62 35.51 -12.09
C ASN A 174 2.76 34.34 -11.62
N ALA A 175 2.50 33.38 -12.50
CA ALA A 175 1.79 32.16 -12.16
C ALA A 175 2.53 31.36 -11.08
N LEU A 176 1.80 30.84 -10.10
CA LEU A 176 2.34 29.96 -9.08
C LEU A 176 2.84 28.67 -9.70
N SER A 177 4.07 28.29 -9.34
CA SER A 177 4.71 27.06 -9.80
C SER A 177 3.83 25.85 -9.45
N TYR A 178 3.71 24.93 -10.41
CA TYR A 178 3.04 23.65 -10.21
C TYR A 178 4.03 22.53 -10.53
N ALA A 179 4.28 21.68 -9.54
CA ALA A 179 5.02 20.44 -9.71
C ALA A 179 4.04 19.26 -9.56
N PRO A 180 3.97 18.33 -10.54
CA PRO A 180 3.10 17.18 -10.42
C PRO A 180 3.54 16.28 -9.27
N ASN A 181 2.59 15.58 -8.67
CA ASN A 181 2.88 14.45 -7.80
C ASN A 181 3.13 13.19 -8.64
N ILE A 182 3.52 12.11 -7.97
CA ILE A 182 3.81 10.82 -8.62
C ILE A 182 2.62 10.33 -9.46
N ALA A 183 1.39 10.33 -8.94
CA ALA A 183 0.22 9.88 -9.71
C ALA A 183 -0.05 10.76 -10.94
N GLU A 184 0.08 12.07 -10.79
CA GLU A 184 -0.08 13.04 -11.88
C GLU A 184 0.99 12.84 -12.96
N TYR A 185 2.24 12.63 -12.57
CA TYR A 185 3.33 12.39 -13.52
C TYR A 185 3.15 11.08 -14.28
N LEU A 186 2.76 10.00 -13.60
CA LEU A 186 2.45 8.71 -14.24
C LEU A 186 1.40 8.85 -15.34
N ALA A 187 0.47 9.79 -15.21
CA ALA A 187 -0.55 10.05 -16.24
C ALA A 187 -0.06 10.89 -17.44
N THR A 188 1.18 11.39 -17.41
CA THR A 188 1.76 12.26 -18.44
C THR A 188 2.94 11.65 -19.18
N ASP A 189 3.64 10.69 -18.59
CA ASP A 189 4.79 10.02 -19.21
C ASP A 189 4.32 8.81 -20.04
N GLU A 190 4.38 8.94 -21.36
CA GLU A 190 3.95 7.90 -22.32
C GLU A 190 4.68 6.56 -22.11
N GLU A 191 5.89 6.55 -21.55
CA GLU A 191 6.64 5.32 -21.25
C GLU A 191 6.15 4.60 -19.99
N LEU A 192 5.28 5.23 -19.19
CA LEU A 192 4.74 4.72 -17.92
C LEU A 192 3.22 4.49 -17.97
N ASP A 193 2.61 4.61 -19.14
CA ASP A 193 1.18 4.41 -19.37
C ASP A 193 0.63 3.08 -18.84
N SER A 194 1.42 2.00 -18.91
CA SER A 194 0.96 0.66 -18.50
C SER A 194 0.74 0.57 -16.99
N ILE A 195 1.70 1.05 -16.19
CA ILE A 195 1.56 1.12 -14.73
C ILE A 195 0.45 2.11 -14.35
N ASN A 196 0.38 3.27 -15.01
CA ASN A 196 -0.66 4.26 -14.78
C ASN A 196 -2.07 3.69 -15.00
N LYS A 197 -2.31 3.04 -16.15
CA LYS A 197 -3.60 2.42 -16.48
C LYS A 197 -3.97 1.35 -15.46
N PHE A 198 -3.00 0.54 -15.04
CA PHE A 198 -3.23 -0.48 -14.02
C PHE A 198 -3.56 0.12 -12.65
N VAL A 199 -2.82 1.12 -12.17
CA VAL A 199 -3.13 1.80 -10.91
C VAL A 199 -4.51 2.47 -10.96
N LYS A 200 -4.85 3.10 -12.09
CA LYS A 200 -6.15 3.76 -12.27
C LYS A 200 -7.32 2.77 -12.36
N SER A 201 -7.11 1.51 -12.74
CA SER A 201 -8.20 0.53 -12.82
C SER A 201 -8.79 0.15 -11.46
N PHE A 202 -8.12 0.52 -10.36
CA PHE A 202 -8.63 0.38 -8.99
C PHE A 202 -9.45 1.60 -8.52
N GLY A 203 -9.57 2.63 -9.36
CA GLY A 203 -10.30 3.85 -9.07
C GLY A 203 -11.81 3.72 -9.32
N VAL A 204 -12.61 4.12 -8.34
CA VAL A 204 -14.08 4.13 -8.40
C VAL A 204 -14.58 5.49 -7.91
N TYR A 205 -15.56 6.05 -8.60
CA TYR A 205 -16.33 7.19 -8.11
C TYR A 205 -17.55 6.70 -7.37
N GLU A 206 -17.61 6.98 -6.06
CA GLU A 206 -18.69 6.55 -5.19
C GLU A 206 -19.56 7.75 -4.81
N PHE A 207 -20.87 7.55 -4.79
CA PHE A 207 -21.82 8.57 -4.38
C PHE A 207 -21.73 8.82 -2.86
N ASP A 208 -21.57 10.07 -2.45
CA ASP A 208 -21.56 10.47 -1.05
C ASP A 208 -22.84 11.22 -0.69
N ALA A 209 -23.80 10.48 -0.13
CA ALA A 209 -25.07 10.98 0.38
C ALA A 209 -24.92 12.11 1.41
N SER A 210 -23.86 12.09 2.21
CA SER A 210 -23.67 13.02 3.33
C SER A 210 -23.19 14.39 2.88
N GLN A 211 -22.48 14.44 1.75
CA GLN A 211 -22.01 15.66 1.11
C GLN A 211 -22.98 16.19 0.04
N SER A 212 -23.95 15.37 -0.37
CA SER A 212 -24.96 15.71 -1.36
C SER A 212 -26.12 16.49 -0.76
N VAL A 213 -26.82 17.29 -1.58
CA VAL A 213 -27.98 18.06 -1.15
C VAL A 213 -29.25 17.20 -1.29
N PRO A 214 -29.89 16.78 -0.18
CA PRO A 214 -31.08 15.95 -0.25
C PRO A 214 -32.27 16.75 -0.79
N GLY A 215 -33.01 16.13 -1.71
CA GLY A 215 -34.28 16.61 -2.24
C GLY A 215 -35.46 15.79 -1.73
N GLY A 216 -36.45 15.60 -2.59
CA GLY A 216 -37.65 14.82 -2.29
C GLY A 216 -37.40 13.32 -2.20
N ILE A 217 -38.34 12.59 -1.59
CA ILE A 217 -38.33 11.12 -1.58
C ILE A 217 -39.23 10.63 -2.71
N VAL A 218 -38.68 9.79 -3.59
CA VAL A 218 -39.42 9.12 -4.66
C VAL A 218 -39.18 7.61 -4.50
N ASP A 219 -40.26 6.84 -4.43
CA ASP A 219 -40.22 5.38 -4.25
C ASP A 219 -39.40 4.91 -3.03
N GLY A 220 -39.49 5.65 -1.92
CA GLY A 220 -38.78 5.33 -0.68
C GLY A 220 -37.27 5.59 -0.73
N LYS A 221 -36.76 6.24 -1.80
CA LYS A 221 -35.36 6.66 -1.93
C LYS A 221 -35.27 8.18 -2.01
N THR A 222 -34.30 8.76 -1.31
CA THR A 222 -33.99 10.20 -1.41
C THR A 222 -33.45 10.50 -2.81
N GLN A 223 -34.10 11.40 -3.54
CA GLN A 223 -33.53 12.03 -4.72
C GLN A 223 -32.70 13.24 -4.30
N TYR A 224 -31.51 13.39 -4.86
CA TYR A 224 -30.61 14.48 -4.51
C TYR A 224 -30.73 15.61 -5.53
N LEU A 225 -30.84 16.85 -5.04
CA LEU A 225 -30.86 18.05 -5.87
C LEU A 225 -29.47 18.33 -6.47
N ASP A 226 -28.43 18.00 -5.70
CA ASP A 226 -27.04 18.03 -6.13
C ASP A 226 -26.31 16.82 -5.52
N SER A 227 -25.59 16.08 -6.36
CA SER A 227 -24.93 14.82 -5.99
C SER A 227 -23.43 15.00 -5.96
N VAL A 228 -22.83 14.71 -4.82
CA VAL A 228 -21.37 14.64 -4.65
C VAL A 228 -20.91 13.21 -4.88
N THR A 229 -19.88 13.04 -5.72
CA THR A 229 -19.17 11.76 -5.86
C THR A 229 -17.73 11.91 -5.42
N VAL A 230 -17.22 10.96 -4.64
CA VAL A 230 -15.84 10.93 -4.15
C VAL A 230 -15.05 9.89 -4.93
N TYR A 231 -13.83 10.25 -5.35
CA TYR A 231 -12.91 9.32 -6.00
C TYR A 231 -12.16 8.51 -4.95
N ASN A 232 -12.37 7.21 -4.95
CA ASN A 232 -11.66 6.25 -4.11
C ASN A 232 -10.80 5.34 -4.99
N ASN A 233 -9.59 5.00 -4.54
CA ASN A 233 -8.73 4.07 -5.26
C ASN A 233 -8.06 3.12 -4.27
N ALA A 234 -8.47 1.85 -4.31
CA ALA A 234 -8.00 0.83 -3.39
C ALA A 234 -6.49 0.57 -3.49
N PHE A 235 -5.88 0.84 -4.65
CA PHE A 235 -4.43 0.73 -4.82
C PHE A 235 -3.68 1.72 -3.92
N TYR A 236 -4.15 2.98 -3.87
CA TYR A 236 -3.51 4.00 -3.04
C TYR A 236 -3.63 3.69 -1.55
N THR A 237 -4.78 3.15 -1.13
CA THR A 237 -5.00 2.72 0.26
C THR A 237 -4.02 1.61 0.68
N LEU A 238 -3.70 0.67 -0.21
CA LEU A 238 -2.84 -0.47 0.11
C LEU A 238 -1.34 -0.17 -0.05
N TYR A 239 -0.95 0.58 -1.07
CA TYR A 239 0.45 0.72 -1.47
C TYR A 239 1.01 2.13 -1.25
N GLY A 240 0.17 3.12 -1.00
CA GLY A 240 0.57 4.49 -0.68
C GLY A 240 -0.20 5.55 -1.47
N TYR A 241 -0.51 6.66 -0.79
CA TYR A 241 -1.23 7.81 -1.35
C TYR A 241 -0.32 8.68 -2.22
N ILE A 242 0.23 8.10 -3.28
CA ILE A 242 1.11 8.78 -4.25
C ILE A 242 0.40 9.88 -5.05
N ASN A 243 -0.91 9.99 -4.90
CA ASN A 243 -1.78 11.03 -5.44
C ASN A 243 -1.99 12.22 -4.47
N SER A 244 -1.43 12.17 -3.26
CA SER A 244 -1.51 13.24 -2.24
C SER A 244 -0.13 13.78 -1.87
N GLU A 245 -0.09 15.02 -1.38
CA GLU A 245 1.11 15.70 -0.87
C GLU A 245 1.39 15.37 0.62
N ASP A 246 0.51 14.62 1.28
CA ASP A 246 0.61 14.36 2.72
C ASP A 246 1.77 13.44 3.10
N SER A 247 2.40 12.78 2.12
CA SER A 247 3.57 11.91 2.34
C SER A 247 4.46 11.88 1.10
N THR A 248 5.75 11.60 1.33
CA THR A 248 6.73 11.47 0.25
C THR A 248 6.99 10.00 -0.08
N TYR A 249 7.07 9.69 -1.37
CA TYR A 249 7.25 8.32 -1.85
C TYR A 249 8.37 8.22 -2.87
N TRP A 250 9.00 7.05 -2.94
CA TRP A 250 9.80 6.63 -4.08
C TRP A 250 9.09 5.48 -4.77
N VAL A 251 9.00 5.55 -6.10
CA VAL A 251 8.36 4.50 -6.92
C VAL A 251 9.33 3.98 -7.96
N LEU A 252 9.63 2.69 -7.92
CA LEU A 252 10.34 2.02 -9.01
C LEU A 252 9.33 1.71 -10.12
N ALA A 253 9.34 2.51 -11.18
CA ALA A 253 8.36 2.37 -12.26
C ALA A 253 8.99 1.67 -13.47
N PRO A 254 8.54 0.45 -13.84
CA PRO A 254 8.98 -0.17 -15.09
C PRO A 254 8.48 0.65 -16.29
N THR A 255 9.29 0.76 -17.34
CA THR A 255 8.79 1.25 -18.63
C THR A 255 7.76 0.29 -19.21
N ASN A 256 6.96 0.73 -20.18
CA ASN A 256 5.99 -0.12 -20.89
C ASN A 256 6.63 -1.39 -21.46
N ALA A 257 7.87 -1.31 -21.96
CA ALA A 257 8.60 -2.46 -22.49
C ALA A 257 8.87 -3.51 -21.40
N GLU A 258 9.39 -3.07 -20.25
CA GLU A 258 9.64 -3.96 -19.10
C GLU A 258 8.34 -4.50 -18.49
N TRP A 259 7.31 -3.65 -18.39
CA TRP A 259 5.97 -4.06 -17.96
C TRP A 259 5.43 -5.20 -18.83
N ASN A 260 5.44 -5.04 -20.15
CA ASN A 260 4.92 -6.05 -21.07
C ASN A 260 5.72 -7.36 -20.99
N ARG A 261 7.05 -7.27 -20.94
CA ARG A 261 7.93 -8.44 -20.76
C ARG A 261 7.59 -9.22 -19.49
N LEU A 262 7.41 -8.51 -18.38
CA LEU A 262 7.07 -9.12 -17.09
C LEU A 262 5.65 -9.67 -17.05
N VAL A 263 4.67 -8.98 -17.67
CA VAL A 263 3.30 -9.49 -17.78
C VAL A 263 3.27 -10.79 -18.59
N GLU A 264 4.00 -10.87 -19.70
CA GLU A 264 4.13 -12.09 -20.50
C GLU A 264 4.76 -13.23 -19.67
N GLU A 265 5.81 -12.93 -18.91
CA GLU A 265 6.46 -13.92 -18.03
C GLU A 265 5.55 -14.39 -16.89
N TYR A 266 4.80 -13.47 -16.26
CA TYR A 266 4.10 -13.75 -15.01
C TYR A 266 2.67 -14.24 -15.21
N THR A 267 2.01 -13.91 -16.31
CA THR A 267 0.63 -14.37 -16.59
C THR A 267 0.47 -15.90 -16.48
N PRO A 268 1.38 -16.74 -17.03
CA PRO A 268 1.31 -18.19 -16.89
C PRO A 268 1.46 -18.71 -15.46
N TYR A 269 1.93 -17.90 -14.51
CA TYR A 269 2.07 -18.27 -13.09
C TYR A 269 0.75 -18.21 -12.32
N PHE A 270 -0.25 -17.52 -12.87
CA PHE A 270 -1.56 -17.31 -12.26
C PHE A 270 -2.67 -17.98 -13.09
N ASN A 271 -2.45 -19.21 -13.56
CA ASN A 271 -3.48 -20.01 -14.24
C ASN A 271 -4.31 -20.76 -13.21
N TYR A 272 -5.57 -20.38 -13.01
CA TYR A 272 -6.46 -20.99 -12.02
C TYR A 272 -7.33 -22.10 -12.62
N ASP A 273 -7.91 -22.95 -11.77
CA ASP A 273 -8.87 -23.95 -12.22
C ASP A 273 -10.11 -23.31 -12.88
N THR A 274 -10.73 -24.04 -13.82
CA THR A 274 -11.94 -23.60 -14.54
C THR A 274 -13.15 -23.31 -13.67
N ARG A 275 -13.19 -23.78 -12.41
CA ARG A 275 -14.29 -23.54 -11.47
C ARG A 275 -14.00 -22.40 -10.47
N VAL A 276 -12.88 -21.72 -10.59
CA VAL A 276 -12.60 -20.52 -9.79
C VAL A 276 -13.38 -19.34 -10.36
N ASP A 277 -14.18 -18.69 -9.52
CA ASP A 277 -14.91 -17.48 -9.87
C ASP A 277 -13.93 -16.34 -10.21
N ASP A 278 -14.29 -15.54 -11.22
CA ASP A 278 -13.47 -14.42 -11.70
C ASP A 278 -12.01 -14.76 -12.03
N ARG A 279 -11.72 -16.03 -12.37
CA ARG A 279 -10.35 -16.52 -12.61
C ARG A 279 -9.54 -15.69 -13.60
N ASP A 280 -10.18 -15.14 -14.63
CA ASP A 280 -9.51 -14.35 -15.67
C ASP A 280 -9.12 -12.98 -15.10
N SER A 281 -9.99 -12.38 -14.27
CA SER A 281 -9.72 -11.16 -13.51
C SER A 281 -8.64 -11.38 -12.44
N LEU A 282 -8.65 -12.52 -11.75
CA LEU A 282 -7.62 -12.91 -10.78
C LEU A 282 -6.26 -13.07 -11.47
N GLN A 283 -6.21 -13.77 -12.60
CA GLN A 283 -4.99 -13.92 -13.40
C GLN A 283 -4.47 -12.55 -13.84
N PHE A 284 -5.34 -11.73 -14.45
CA PHE A 284 -4.98 -10.40 -14.93
C PHE A 284 -4.40 -9.53 -13.81
N THR A 285 -5.07 -9.51 -12.66
CA THR A 285 -4.73 -8.67 -11.52
C THR A 285 -3.47 -9.16 -10.82
N ASN A 286 -3.37 -10.45 -10.49
CA ASN A 286 -2.23 -11.00 -9.75
C ASN A 286 -0.94 -10.97 -10.56
N ALA A 287 -0.99 -11.22 -11.88
CA ALA A 287 0.18 -11.11 -12.74
C ALA A 287 0.78 -9.69 -12.75
N ARG A 288 -0.08 -8.66 -12.66
CA ARG A 288 0.35 -7.25 -12.65
C ARG A 288 0.72 -6.76 -11.26
N LEU A 289 0.00 -7.18 -10.21
CA LEU A 289 0.38 -6.90 -8.82
C LEU A 289 1.74 -7.53 -8.48
N ALA A 290 2.04 -8.71 -9.01
CA ALA A 290 3.34 -9.37 -8.88
C ALA A 290 4.52 -8.51 -9.36
N ILE A 291 4.28 -7.56 -10.27
CA ILE A 291 5.28 -6.61 -10.77
C ILE A 291 5.42 -5.43 -9.79
N VAL A 292 4.31 -4.80 -9.40
CA VAL A 292 4.35 -3.46 -8.81
C VAL A 292 4.06 -3.36 -7.33
N ARG A 293 3.47 -4.38 -6.69
CA ARG A 293 3.06 -4.29 -5.27
C ARG A 293 4.22 -3.92 -4.32
N SER A 294 5.44 -4.31 -4.67
CA SER A 294 6.66 -4.12 -3.87
C SER A 294 7.52 -2.95 -4.35
N ALA A 295 7.02 -2.17 -5.32
CA ALA A 295 7.77 -1.12 -6.00
C ALA A 295 7.54 0.28 -5.40
N PHE A 296 6.76 0.39 -4.33
CA PHE A 296 6.40 1.63 -3.65
C PHE A 296 7.08 1.71 -2.28
N PHE A 297 7.70 2.85 -1.99
CA PHE A 297 8.48 3.06 -0.77
C PHE A 297 8.06 4.37 -0.10
N ASN A 298 7.56 4.32 1.13
CA ASN A 298 7.21 5.53 1.88
C ASN A 298 8.48 6.14 2.51
N ARG A 299 8.86 7.34 2.06
CA ARG A 299 10.03 8.06 2.57
C ARG A 299 9.73 8.88 3.82
N SER A 300 8.48 9.25 4.06
CA SER A 300 8.11 10.00 5.27
C SER A 300 8.38 9.21 6.56
N GLY A 301 8.32 7.88 6.50
CA GLY A 301 8.61 6.99 7.64
C GLY A 301 10.05 6.49 7.73
N GLN A 302 10.93 6.81 6.78
CA GLN A 302 12.25 6.18 6.65
C GLN A 302 13.36 7.24 6.54
N SER A 303 14.38 7.18 7.40
CA SER A 303 15.54 8.08 7.26
C SER A 303 16.34 7.78 5.99
N ASP A 304 17.08 8.76 5.47
CA ASP A 304 17.95 8.57 4.29
C ASP A 304 18.97 7.44 4.52
N ILE A 305 19.55 7.37 5.72
CA ILE A 305 20.51 6.33 6.09
C ILE A 305 19.86 4.94 6.04
N ALA A 306 18.66 4.80 6.62
CA ALA A 306 17.93 3.53 6.61
C ALA A 306 17.57 3.10 5.18
N PHE A 307 17.09 4.04 4.36
CA PHE A 307 16.69 3.75 2.98
C PHE A 307 17.88 3.43 2.07
N GLN A 308 19.02 4.07 2.29
CA GLN A 308 20.26 3.77 1.56
C GLN A 308 20.84 2.39 1.92
N ASP A 309 20.62 1.93 3.15
CA ASP A 309 20.94 0.57 3.56
C ASP A 309 19.92 -0.46 3.05
N SER A 310 18.63 -0.18 3.23
CA SER A 310 17.53 -1.10 3.00
C SER A 310 16.27 -0.34 2.57
N ALA A 311 15.84 -0.51 1.32
CA ALA A 311 14.54 0.00 0.87
C ALA A 311 13.44 -0.99 1.29
N VAL A 312 12.62 -0.60 2.26
CA VAL A 312 11.47 -1.39 2.73
C VAL A 312 10.21 -0.91 1.99
N SER A 313 9.58 -1.80 1.22
CA SER A 313 8.36 -1.45 0.49
C SER A 313 7.18 -1.19 1.44
N THR A 314 6.21 -0.40 1.00
CA THR A 314 4.97 -0.16 1.76
C THR A 314 4.19 -1.45 2.02
N TYR A 315 4.27 -2.42 1.10
CA TYR A 315 3.68 -3.73 1.28
C TYR A 315 4.34 -4.54 2.41
N ALA A 316 5.67 -4.47 2.54
CA ALA A 316 6.38 -5.08 3.66
C ALA A 316 5.98 -4.43 5.00
N GLU A 317 5.87 -3.10 5.04
CA GLU A 317 5.43 -2.36 6.23
C GLU A 317 4.02 -2.76 6.68
N MET A 318 3.09 -2.88 5.72
CA MET A 318 1.72 -3.33 5.98
C MET A 318 1.69 -4.75 6.57
N ARG A 319 2.44 -5.70 6.00
CA ARG A 319 2.48 -7.08 6.50
C ARG A 319 3.04 -7.17 7.92
N LYS A 320 4.05 -6.35 8.23
CA LYS A 320 4.60 -6.24 9.59
C LYS A 320 3.55 -5.74 10.59
N LEU A 321 2.75 -4.74 10.22
CA LEU A 321 1.69 -4.21 11.09
C LEU A 321 0.60 -5.26 11.38
N LEU A 322 0.31 -6.14 10.43
CA LEU A 322 -0.68 -7.20 10.56
C LEU A 322 -0.14 -8.46 11.28
N SER A 323 1.08 -8.42 11.81
CA SER A 323 1.76 -9.58 12.44
C SER A 323 1.81 -10.82 11.55
N ILE A 324 1.78 -10.63 10.23
CA ILE A 324 1.96 -11.70 9.25
C ILE A 324 3.47 -11.90 9.09
N GLU A 325 4.12 -12.44 10.12
CA GLU A 325 5.58 -12.60 10.23
C GLU A 325 6.18 -13.63 9.25
N SER A 326 5.35 -14.26 8.42
CA SER A 326 5.79 -15.23 7.42
C SER A 326 6.58 -14.55 6.30
N HIS A 327 7.89 -14.48 6.52
CA HIS A 327 8.99 -14.27 5.57
C HIS A 327 9.13 -12.84 5.06
N MET A 328 10.19 -12.16 5.51
CA MET A 328 10.63 -10.80 5.13
C MET A 328 10.99 -10.69 3.63
N GLY A 329 10.00 -10.85 2.76
CA GLY A 329 10.05 -10.42 1.36
C GLY A 329 9.88 -8.90 1.25
N ASP A 330 10.11 -8.37 0.06
CA ASP A 330 9.81 -6.97 -0.28
C ASP A 330 10.63 -5.92 0.52
N VAL A 331 11.79 -6.34 1.05
CA VAL A 331 12.88 -5.52 1.59
C VAL A 331 14.11 -5.68 0.71
N PHE A 332 14.65 -4.58 0.20
CA PHE A 332 15.75 -4.60 -0.76
C PHE A 332 17.01 -3.98 -0.16
N TYR A 333 17.97 -4.84 0.18
CA TYR A 333 19.25 -4.43 0.75
C TYR A 333 20.15 -3.78 -0.31
N LYS A 334 20.87 -2.74 0.11
CA LYS A 334 21.78 -1.94 -0.72
C LYS A 334 21.15 -1.56 -2.07
N PRO A 335 19.97 -0.92 -2.06
CA PRO A 335 19.15 -0.74 -3.26
C PRO A 335 19.81 0.16 -4.31
N PHE A 336 20.82 0.95 -3.94
CA PHE A 336 21.60 1.83 -4.80
C PHE A 336 22.97 1.28 -5.22
N ALA A 337 23.43 0.17 -4.63
CA ALA A 337 24.71 -0.43 -5.00
C ALA A 337 24.64 -1.08 -6.38
N SER A 338 25.78 -1.52 -6.92
CA SER A 338 25.76 -2.29 -8.17
C SER A 338 24.95 -3.58 -7.99
N GLY A 339 24.08 -3.88 -8.95
CA GLY A 339 23.07 -4.93 -8.85
C GLY A 339 21.81 -4.56 -8.04
N GLY A 340 21.79 -3.40 -7.36
CA GLY A 340 20.65 -2.94 -6.57
C GLY A 340 19.43 -2.55 -7.41
N ILE A 341 18.25 -2.51 -6.79
CA ILE A 341 16.97 -2.30 -7.49
C ILE A 341 16.84 -0.93 -8.18
N PHE A 342 17.61 0.08 -7.75
CA PHE A 342 17.64 1.43 -8.34
C PHE A 342 18.83 1.66 -9.29
N GLU A 343 19.65 0.65 -9.56
CA GLU A 343 20.79 0.74 -10.47
C GLU A 343 20.33 1.00 -11.91
N GLY A 344 20.82 2.07 -12.52
CA GLY A 344 20.56 2.42 -13.92
C GLY A 344 19.18 3.04 -14.18
N THR A 345 18.37 3.28 -13.16
CA THR A 345 17.07 3.94 -13.31
C THR A 345 17.23 5.46 -13.47
N LYS A 346 16.37 6.09 -14.28
CA LYS A 346 16.28 7.56 -14.38
C LYS A 346 15.52 8.12 -13.18
N ASP A 347 16.12 9.09 -12.48
CA ASP A 347 15.47 9.80 -11.38
C ASP A 347 14.59 10.93 -11.89
N ILE A 348 13.35 11.01 -11.40
CA ILE A 348 12.41 12.08 -11.68
C ILE A 348 11.90 12.59 -10.33
N SER A 349 12.34 13.79 -9.95
CA SER A 349 11.90 14.46 -8.72
C SER A 349 10.54 15.15 -8.94
N LEU A 350 9.64 14.99 -7.98
CA LEU A 350 8.24 15.37 -8.02
C LEU A 350 7.83 15.98 -6.67
N SER A 351 6.69 16.66 -6.63
CA SER A 351 6.21 17.37 -5.43
C SER A 351 6.10 16.49 -4.17
N ASN A 352 5.72 15.23 -4.34
CA ASN A 352 5.62 14.25 -3.25
C ASN A 352 6.64 13.09 -3.37
N GLY A 353 7.81 13.35 -3.96
CA GLY A 353 8.93 12.40 -3.93
C GLY A 353 9.53 12.09 -5.29
N HIS A 354 9.81 10.82 -5.59
CA HIS A 354 10.59 10.42 -6.77
C HIS A 354 9.96 9.25 -7.53
N ILE A 355 10.08 9.30 -8.86
CA ILE A 355 9.96 8.12 -9.72
C ILE A 355 11.36 7.70 -10.18
N ARG A 356 11.68 6.43 -9.94
CA ARG A 356 12.84 5.72 -10.47
C ARG A 356 12.40 4.95 -11.71
N LYS A 357 12.44 5.61 -12.87
CA LYS A 357 12.01 5.01 -14.14
C LYS A 357 13.02 3.97 -14.60
N ALA A 358 12.58 2.72 -14.77
CA ALA A 358 13.42 1.56 -14.98
C ALA A 358 13.21 0.93 -16.36
N SER A 359 14.20 1.08 -17.25
CA SER A 359 14.29 0.31 -18.50
C SER A 359 14.87 -1.09 -18.30
N ASN A 360 15.34 -1.39 -17.09
CA ASN A 360 15.71 -2.71 -16.60
C ASN A 360 15.12 -2.85 -15.20
N PHE A 361 14.01 -3.57 -15.06
CA PHE A 361 13.30 -3.69 -13.79
C PHE A 361 13.92 -4.81 -12.95
N ARG A 362 14.51 -4.43 -11.80
CA ARG A 362 15.41 -5.30 -11.02
C ARG A 362 14.80 -5.92 -9.77
N ILE A 363 13.50 -5.76 -9.53
CA ILE A 363 12.83 -6.53 -8.48
C ILE A 363 12.62 -7.95 -8.99
N SER A 364 13.29 -8.92 -8.36
CA SER A 364 13.15 -10.33 -8.73
C SER A 364 11.82 -10.90 -8.23
N LYS A 365 11.21 -11.81 -8.99
CA LYS A 365 10.07 -12.62 -8.51
C LYS A 365 10.39 -13.38 -7.23
N PHE A 366 11.66 -13.76 -7.04
CA PHE A 366 12.13 -14.44 -5.83
C PHE A 366 12.24 -13.52 -4.62
N ASP A 367 12.26 -12.19 -4.81
CA ASP A 367 12.27 -11.22 -3.71
C ASP A 367 10.86 -10.94 -3.19
N THR A 368 9.83 -11.25 -3.99
CA THR A 368 8.45 -10.81 -3.77
C THR A 368 7.47 -11.97 -3.60
N PHE A 369 7.00 -12.58 -4.68
CA PHE A 369 5.86 -13.52 -4.65
C PHE A 369 6.27 -14.99 -4.84
N LEU A 370 7.39 -15.28 -5.50
CA LEU A 370 7.87 -16.65 -5.69
C LEU A 370 8.78 -17.07 -4.54
N LYS A 371 8.17 -17.41 -3.39
CA LYS A 371 8.86 -17.80 -2.16
C LYS A 371 8.70 -19.28 -1.84
N THR A 372 9.53 -19.78 -0.93
CA THR A 372 9.30 -21.08 -0.29
C THR A 372 8.02 -21.02 0.53
N ILE A 373 7.17 -22.02 0.34
CA ILE A 373 5.93 -22.20 1.10
C ILE A 373 6.21 -23.24 2.19
N SER A 374 5.88 -22.91 3.44
CA SER A 374 5.81 -23.86 4.56
C SER A 374 4.36 -24.10 4.92
N CYS A 375 3.96 -25.36 4.89
CA CYS A 375 2.65 -25.85 5.32
C CYS A 375 2.87 -26.64 6.61
N GLU A 376 2.81 -25.95 7.74
CA GLU A 376 2.94 -26.53 9.09
C GLU A 376 1.81 -27.52 9.35
N ALA A 377 2.15 -28.76 9.72
CA ALA A 377 1.18 -29.84 9.75
C ALA A 377 0.17 -29.70 10.90
N GLU A 378 0.54 -29.01 11.98
CA GLU A 378 -0.31 -28.71 13.13
C GLU A 378 -1.33 -27.58 12.88
N GLN A 379 -1.16 -26.83 11.78
CA GLN A 379 -2.12 -25.80 11.38
C GLN A 379 -3.33 -26.43 10.70
N THR A 380 -4.45 -26.47 11.43
CA THR A 380 -5.72 -27.04 10.94
C THR A 380 -6.22 -26.41 9.64
N LEU A 381 -5.87 -25.16 9.35
CA LEU A 381 -6.16 -24.48 8.08
C LEU A 381 -5.66 -25.27 6.86
N TYR A 382 -4.53 -25.95 6.99
CA TYR A 382 -3.93 -26.73 5.92
C TYR A 382 -4.39 -28.19 5.90
N GLN A 383 -5.09 -28.68 6.91
CA GLN A 383 -5.64 -30.03 6.90
C GLN A 383 -6.87 -30.09 5.98
N ASP A 384 -6.86 -31.00 4.99
CA ASP A 384 -7.99 -31.25 4.07
C ASP A 384 -8.81 -32.46 4.52
N THR A 385 -8.17 -33.61 4.65
CA THR A 385 -8.82 -34.87 4.99
C THR A 385 -7.92 -35.74 5.85
N LEU A 386 -8.51 -36.49 6.76
CA LEU A 386 -7.87 -37.48 7.60
C LEU A 386 -8.68 -38.79 7.52
N TYR A 387 -8.01 -39.92 7.32
CA TYR A 387 -8.64 -41.24 7.20
C TYR A 387 -7.83 -42.31 7.93
N ASN A 388 -8.51 -43.32 8.49
CA ASN A 388 -7.91 -44.47 9.17
C ASN A 388 -6.93 -44.05 10.29
N ALA A 389 -7.22 -42.93 10.93
CA ALA A 389 -6.35 -42.28 11.89
C ALA A 389 -7.18 -41.66 13.01
N ILE A 390 -6.58 -41.52 14.19
CA ILE A 390 -7.19 -40.82 15.32
C ILE A 390 -7.50 -39.37 14.90
N ASP A 391 -8.76 -38.96 15.05
CA ASP A 391 -9.30 -37.65 14.69
C ASP A 391 -9.84 -36.94 15.95
N PRO A 392 -9.38 -35.72 16.30
CA PRO A 392 -8.39 -34.88 15.60
C PRO A 392 -6.96 -35.42 15.66
N MET A 393 -6.12 -34.99 14.70
CA MET A 393 -4.68 -35.27 14.73
C MET A 393 -4.06 -34.80 16.05
N THR A 394 -3.15 -35.59 16.62
CA THR A 394 -2.54 -35.24 17.90
C THR A 394 -1.34 -34.32 17.67
N VAL A 395 -1.41 -33.08 18.16
CA VAL A 395 -0.27 -32.16 18.16
C VAL A 395 0.68 -32.50 19.30
N ARG A 396 1.98 -32.59 19.00
CA ARG A 396 3.06 -32.86 19.94
C ARG A 396 3.99 -31.66 20.01
N SER A 397 4.54 -31.41 21.20
CA SER A 397 5.52 -30.36 21.42
C SER A 397 6.89 -30.97 21.73
N VAL A 398 7.93 -30.37 21.17
CA VAL A 398 9.32 -30.67 21.52
C VAL A 398 9.69 -29.82 22.73
N LEU A 399 10.03 -30.48 23.85
CA LEU A 399 10.40 -29.78 25.08
C LEU A 399 11.81 -29.18 24.97
N SER A 400 12.07 -28.08 25.68
CA SER A 400 13.35 -27.34 25.63
C SER A 400 14.58 -28.15 26.08
N ASN A 401 14.39 -29.22 26.82
CA ASN A 401 15.44 -30.15 27.23
C ASN A 401 15.66 -31.30 26.23
N ASN A 402 14.87 -31.38 25.16
CA ASN A 402 14.98 -32.41 24.13
C ASN A 402 16.07 -32.00 23.11
N PRO A 403 16.95 -32.93 22.66
CA PRO A 403 17.96 -32.63 21.65
C PRO A 403 17.41 -32.07 20.33
N PHE A 404 16.15 -32.36 20.00
CA PHE A 404 15.48 -31.88 18.79
C PHE A 404 14.84 -30.49 18.96
N TYR A 405 14.92 -29.86 20.14
CA TYR A 405 14.42 -28.51 20.34
C TYR A 405 15.15 -27.51 19.46
N GLY A 406 14.39 -26.60 18.82
CA GLY A 406 14.89 -25.65 17.84
C GLY A 406 15.20 -26.25 16.47
N GLN A 407 14.97 -27.55 16.27
CA GLN A 407 15.19 -28.24 14.97
C GLN A 407 13.88 -28.59 14.25
N VAL A 408 12.75 -28.55 14.95
CA VAL A 408 11.39 -28.74 14.41
C VAL A 408 10.73 -27.37 14.30
N SER A 409 10.01 -27.10 13.20
CA SER A 409 9.34 -25.81 12.99
C SER A 409 8.39 -25.50 14.15
N GLY A 410 8.53 -24.32 14.75
CA GLY A 410 7.71 -23.92 15.90
C GLY A 410 7.82 -24.82 17.14
N ASN A 411 8.73 -25.81 17.17
CA ASN A 411 8.80 -26.89 18.15
C ASN A 411 7.49 -27.71 18.28
N LEU A 412 6.68 -27.77 17.22
CA LEU A 412 5.41 -28.50 17.17
C LEU A 412 5.41 -29.44 15.96
N PHE A 413 4.71 -30.56 16.07
CA PHE A 413 4.47 -31.46 14.94
C PHE A 413 3.20 -32.29 15.18
N VAL A 414 2.67 -32.93 14.15
CA VAL A 414 1.51 -33.83 14.29
C VAL A 414 1.91 -35.29 14.34
N GLU A 415 1.33 -36.02 15.28
CA GLU A 415 1.34 -37.47 15.34
C GLU A 415 0.03 -38.01 14.77
N ILE A 416 0.14 -38.79 13.70
CA ILE A 416 -0.96 -39.38 12.96
C ILE A 416 -0.90 -40.89 13.21
N SER A 417 -1.64 -41.33 14.23
CA SER A 417 -1.72 -42.73 14.63
C SER A 417 -2.92 -43.43 14.01
N PRO A 418 -2.84 -44.73 13.70
CA PRO A 418 -3.99 -45.52 13.25
C PRO A 418 -5.11 -45.51 14.29
N ASP A 419 -6.37 -45.47 13.83
CA ASP A 419 -7.57 -45.55 14.68
C ASP A 419 -7.93 -46.99 15.10
N ALA A 420 -7.42 -47.99 14.38
CA ALA A 420 -7.60 -49.40 14.67
C ALA A 420 -6.36 -50.22 14.33
N LEU A 421 -6.24 -51.40 14.94
CA LEU A 421 -5.14 -52.33 14.66
C LEU A 421 -5.12 -52.72 13.17
N GLY A 422 -3.96 -52.56 12.53
CA GLY A 422 -3.78 -52.88 11.11
C GLY A 422 -4.27 -51.79 10.14
N ALA A 423 -4.85 -50.70 10.63
CA ALA A 423 -5.23 -49.55 9.82
C ALA A 423 -3.98 -48.84 9.23
N GLN A 424 -4.15 -48.27 8.04
CA GLN A 424 -3.12 -47.50 7.34
C GLN A 424 -3.55 -46.02 7.32
N PRO A 425 -3.09 -45.19 8.26
CA PRO A 425 -3.51 -43.80 8.35
C PRO A 425 -3.11 -42.99 7.11
N SER A 426 -3.96 -42.02 6.77
CA SER A 426 -3.75 -41.10 5.66
C SER A 426 -4.15 -39.68 6.05
N VAL A 427 -3.31 -38.72 5.67
CA VAL A 427 -3.58 -37.29 5.76
C VAL A 427 -3.43 -36.63 4.40
N THR A 428 -4.25 -35.61 4.14
CA THR A 428 -4.08 -34.72 2.99
C THR A 428 -3.93 -33.28 3.50
N PHE A 429 -2.88 -32.61 3.04
CA PHE A 429 -2.63 -31.20 3.29
C PHE A 429 -2.97 -30.36 2.06
N LYS A 430 -3.61 -29.22 2.26
CA LYS A 430 -3.78 -28.17 1.26
C LYS A 430 -2.54 -27.28 1.27
N ILE A 431 -1.97 -27.04 0.11
CA ILE A 431 -0.75 -26.25 -0.04
C ILE A 431 -1.14 -24.82 -0.43
N PRO A 432 -0.83 -23.82 0.39
CA PRO A 432 -1.22 -22.44 0.13
C PRO A 432 -0.43 -21.85 -1.04
N ASP A 433 -1.06 -20.90 -1.74
CA ASP A 433 -0.40 -19.95 -2.63
C ASP A 433 0.61 -20.51 -3.66
N VAL A 434 0.42 -21.74 -4.14
CA VAL A 434 1.24 -22.25 -5.24
C VAL A 434 0.94 -21.50 -6.53
N LEU A 435 1.98 -21.33 -7.35
CA LEU A 435 1.85 -20.77 -8.69
C LEU A 435 1.82 -21.91 -9.73
N SER A 436 1.11 -21.69 -10.83
CA SER A 436 1.10 -22.62 -11.95
C SER A 436 2.37 -22.49 -12.79
N ASN A 437 2.74 -23.53 -13.52
CA ASN A 437 3.86 -23.52 -14.49
C ASN A 437 5.24 -23.15 -13.92
N VAL A 438 5.36 -22.94 -12.60
CA VAL A 438 6.62 -22.79 -11.88
C VAL A 438 7.08 -24.15 -11.38
N ALA A 439 8.38 -24.42 -11.50
CA ALA A 439 8.99 -25.63 -11.00
C ALA A 439 9.22 -25.56 -9.48
N TYR A 440 8.83 -26.61 -8.77
CA TYR A 440 9.03 -26.76 -7.33
C TYR A 440 9.70 -28.08 -6.98
N ASP A 441 10.54 -28.05 -5.97
CA ASP A 441 10.90 -29.23 -5.18
C ASP A 441 9.97 -29.28 -3.95
N ILE A 442 9.35 -30.43 -3.72
CA ILE A 442 8.39 -30.62 -2.62
C ILE A 442 8.98 -31.62 -1.64
N TYR A 443 8.95 -31.27 -0.36
CA TYR A 443 9.50 -32.06 0.74
C TYR A 443 8.45 -32.32 1.81
N ALA A 444 8.52 -33.49 2.44
CA ALA A 444 7.84 -33.79 3.68
C ALA A 444 8.88 -33.95 4.78
N ILE A 445 8.69 -33.26 5.90
CA ILE A 445 9.60 -33.29 7.05
C ILE A 445 9.01 -34.22 8.11
N PHE A 446 9.70 -35.33 8.36
CA PHE A 446 9.30 -36.31 9.37
C PHE A 446 10.12 -36.15 10.63
N VAL A 447 9.47 -36.36 11.78
CA VAL A 447 10.05 -36.19 13.12
C VAL A 447 10.16 -37.55 13.81
N PRO A 448 11.27 -37.88 14.49
CA PRO A 448 11.39 -39.14 15.19
C PRO A 448 10.54 -39.17 16.47
N ALA A 449 10.16 -40.35 16.95
CA ALA A 449 9.44 -40.51 18.23
C ALA A 449 10.16 -39.83 19.40
N LEU A 450 11.51 -39.88 19.37
CA LEU A 450 12.40 -39.27 20.35
C LEU A 450 12.24 -37.75 20.52
N ALA A 451 11.66 -37.04 19.56
CA ALA A 451 11.44 -35.59 19.65
C ALA A 451 10.35 -35.21 20.68
N TYR A 452 9.43 -36.13 20.97
CA TYR A 452 8.39 -35.95 21.99
C TYR A 452 8.65 -36.84 23.22
N ASP A 453 9.12 -38.07 23.00
CA ASP A 453 9.32 -39.07 24.05
C ASP A 453 10.74 -39.64 23.97
N THR A 454 11.64 -39.12 24.82
CA THR A 454 13.04 -39.57 24.88
C THR A 454 13.18 -41.01 25.40
N LEU A 455 12.10 -41.60 25.92
CA LEU A 455 12.03 -42.98 26.41
C LEU A 455 11.30 -43.91 25.43
N ALA A 456 11.00 -43.45 24.21
CA ALA A 456 10.34 -44.26 23.20
C ALA A 456 11.04 -45.62 22.99
N THR A 457 10.25 -46.68 22.98
CA THR A 457 10.70 -48.07 22.78
C THR A 457 11.28 -48.28 21.38
N GLU A 458 12.05 -49.36 21.19
CA GLU A 458 12.57 -49.75 19.86
C GLU A 458 11.44 -49.89 18.83
N ASP A 459 10.33 -50.51 19.24
CA ASP A 459 9.11 -50.68 18.44
C ASP A 459 8.35 -49.38 18.17
N GLN A 460 8.62 -48.28 18.87
CA GLN A 460 8.05 -46.95 18.53
C GLN A 460 8.98 -46.13 17.63
N ARG A 461 10.26 -46.51 17.54
CA ARG A 461 11.33 -45.81 16.82
C ARG A 461 11.65 -46.37 15.44
N LEU A 462 11.07 -47.50 15.04
CA LEU A 462 11.19 -48.04 13.68
C LEU A 462 10.76 -46.98 12.63
N PRO A 463 11.39 -47.00 11.44
CA PRO A 463 11.08 -46.06 10.37
C PRO A 463 9.65 -46.23 9.85
N VAL A 464 9.14 -45.20 9.20
CA VAL A 464 7.82 -45.23 8.55
C VAL A 464 8.00 -45.50 7.07
N LYS A 465 7.30 -46.52 6.56
CA LYS A 465 7.16 -46.73 5.12
C LYS A 465 5.84 -46.13 4.65
N PHE A 466 5.92 -45.17 3.74
CA PHE A 466 4.77 -44.40 3.30
C PHE A 466 4.76 -44.18 1.80
N ARG A 467 3.62 -43.71 1.30
CA ARG A 467 3.46 -43.18 -0.04
C ARG A 467 3.03 -41.73 0.02
N ALA A 468 3.52 -40.96 -0.95
CA ALA A 468 3.10 -39.58 -1.15
C ALA A 468 2.62 -39.36 -2.59
N GLN A 469 1.64 -38.48 -2.75
CA GLN A 469 1.16 -38.00 -4.05
C GLN A 469 0.79 -36.52 -3.97
N VAL A 470 1.04 -35.82 -5.07
CA VAL A 470 0.73 -34.40 -5.22
C VAL A 470 -0.55 -34.29 -6.06
N GLY A 471 -1.43 -33.37 -5.69
CA GLY A 471 -2.69 -33.11 -6.37
C GLY A 471 -2.83 -31.65 -6.79
N TYR A 472 -3.54 -31.43 -7.89
CA TYR A 472 -3.97 -30.12 -8.37
C TYR A 472 -5.45 -30.18 -8.77
N GLN A 473 -6.11 -29.04 -8.93
CA GLN A 473 -7.50 -29.00 -9.36
C GLN A 473 -7.61 -29.08 -10.88
N GLN A 474 -8.58 -29.86 -11.35
CA GLN A 474 -8.98 -29.88 -12.75
C GLN A 474 -10.49 -30.00 -12.84
N SER A 475 -11.14 -28.94 -13.32
CA SER A 475 -12.59 -28.87 -13.47
C SER A 475 -13.33 -29.08 -12.15
N GLY A 476 -12.80 -28.51 -11.07
CA GLY A 476 -13.34 -28.59 -9.70
C GLY A 476 -13.08 -29.91 -8.98
N VAL A 477 -12.29 -30.81 -9.55
CA VAL A 477 -11.94 -32.10 -8.94
C VAL A 477 -10.43 -32.24 -8.77
N THR A 478 -9.99 -32.70 -7.59
CA THR A 478 -8.57 -32.96 -7.34
C THR A 478 -8.10 -34.11 -8.24
N LYS A 479 -7.13 -33.83 -9.10
CA LYS A 479 -6.38 -34.82 -9.87
C LYS A 479 -5.09 -35.14 -9.16
N TRP A 480 -4.93 -36.41 -8.83
CA TRP A 480 -3.75 -36.95 -8.17
C TRP A 480 -2.72 -37.42 -9.19
N GLU A 481 -1.48 -36.98 -8.99
CA GLU A 481 -0.32 -37.54 -9.67
C GLU A 481 -0.05 -38.97 -9.19
N ARG A 482 0.73 -39.73 -9.98
CA ARG A 482 1.20 -41.06 -9.56
C ARG A 482 1.93 -40.95 -8.22
N ASN A 483 1.51 -41.77 -7.26
CA ASN A 483 2.16 -41.89 -5.97
C ASN A 483 3.57 -42.49 -6.09
N ALA A 484 4.43 -42.14 -5.14
CA ALA A 484 5.76 -42.71 -4.97
C ALA A 484 5.92 -43.23 -3.53
N SER A 485 6.72 -44.27 -3.36
CA SER A 485 7.02 -44.90 -2.07
C SER A 485 8.31 -44.33 -1.47
N PHE A 486 8.28 -44.13 -0.16
CA PHE A 486 9.38 -43.58 0.62
C PHE A 486 9.47 -44.32 1.96
N THR A 487 10.65 -44.25 2.57
CA THR A 487 10.91 -44.77 3.91
C THR A 487 11.69 -43.71 4.67
N THR A 488 11.25 -43.38 5.88
CA THR A 488 11.99 -42.45 6.74
C THR A 488 13.26 -43.10 7.29
N LYS A 489 14.22 -42.28 7.69
CA LYS A 489 15.32 -42.70 8.56
C LYS A 489 14.85 -42.69 10.02
N ALA A 490 15.26 -43.71 10.78
CA ALA A 490 14.96 -43.77 12.22
C ALA A 490 15.76 -42.70 12.99
N ASP A 491 15.18 -42.21 14.08
CA ASP A 491 15.83 -41.35 15.09
C ASP A 491 16.44 -40.04 14.59
N VAL A 492 16.04 -39.57 13.40
CA VAL A 492 16.46 -38.27 12.86
C VAL A 492 15.26 -37.51 12.35
N ILE A 493 15.36 -36.17 12.32
CA ILE A 493 14.44 -35.36 11.50
C ILE A 493 14.80 -35.61 10.04
N ASP A 494 13.89 -36.23 9.31
CA ASP A 494 14.15 -36.67 7.93
C ASP A 494 13.44 -35.77 6.93
N THR A 495 14.24 -35.13 6.08
CA THR A 495 13.76 -34.25 5.01
C THR A 495 13.65 -35.04 3.71
N ILE A 496 12.43 -35.45 3.35
CA ILE A 496 12.21 -36.36 2.22
C ILE A 496 11.67 -35.57 1.03
N LYS A 497 12.44 -35.51 -0.05
CA LYS A 497 12.00 -34.91 -1.32
C LYS A 497 10.98 -35.82 -2.01
N ILE A 498 9.69 -35.45 -1.98
CA ILE A 498 8.60 -36.24 -2.56
C ILE A 498 8.44 -36.02 -4.07
N LYS A 499 8.78 -34.82 -4.56
CA LYS A 499 8.80 -34.45 -5.97
C LYS A 499 9.93 -33.47 -6.23
N SER A 500 10.48 -33.51 -7.43
CA SER A 500 11.49 -32.55 -7.89
C SER A 500 11.07 -31.98 -9.23
N ASN A 501 11.36 -30.69 -9.44
CA ASN A 501 11.02 -29.96 -10.66
C ASN A 501 9.54 -30.16 -11.08
N TYR A 502 8.64 -30.18 -10.10
CA TYR A 502 7.22 -30.38 -10.34
C TYR A 502 6.54 -29.05 -10.62
N LYS A 503 5.71 -29.02 -11.66
CA LYS A 503 4.92 -27.84 -12.03
C LYS A 503 3.45 -28.11 -11.76
N PHE A 504 2.88 -27.36 -10.82
CA PHE A 504 1.43 -27.35 -10.65
C PHE A 504 0.77 -26.83 -11.94
N LYS A 505 -0.32 -27.46 -12.38
CA LYS A 505 -1.05 -27.03 -13.57
C LYS A 505 -1.97 -25.85 -13.28
N THR A 506 -2.43 -25.73 -12.04
CA THR A 506 -3.28 -24.66 -11.56
C THR A 506 -2.64 -23.98 -10.35
N ALA A 507 -2.74 -22.66 -10.29
CA ALA A 507 -2.35 -21.83 -9.16
C ALA A 507 -3.43 -21.87 -8.06
N SER A 508 -3.01 -21.64 -6.82
CA SER A 508 -3.91 -21.39 -5.68
C SER A 508 -3.65 -20.03 -5.02
N TRP A 509 -2.82 -19.19 -5.64
CA TRP A 509 -2.44 -17.87 -5.17
C TRP A 509 -3.65 -16.97 -4.88
N GLY A 510 -3.78 -16.53 -3.63
CA GLY A 510 -4.83 -15.61 -3.18
C GLY A 510 -6.22 -16.22 -3.08
N LEU A 511 -6.35 -17.55 -3.18
CA LEU A 511 -7.62 -18.24 -2.96
C LEU A 511 -7.84 -18.50 -1.46
N SER A 512 -9.09 -18.40 -1.02
CA SER A 512 -9.48 -18.73 0.36
C SER A 512 -9.48 -20.25 0.62
N ASP A 513 -9.76 -21.05 -0.40
CA ASP A 513 -9.62 -22.50 -0.36
C ASP A 513 -8.47 -22.96 -1.25
N TYR A 514 -7.39 -23.42 -0.61
CA TYR A 514 -6.19 -23.84 -1.30
C TYR A 514 -6.40 -25.15 -2.06
N GLN A 515 -6.15 -25.08 -3.36
CA GLN A 515 -6.52 -26.11 -4.32
C GLN A 515 -5.44 -27.17 -4.56
N ALA A 516 -4.17 -26.83 -4.37
CA ALA A 516 -3.05 -27.76 -4.46
C ALA A 516 -3.01 -28.63 -3.20
N LYS A 517 -2.66 -29.92 -3.35
CA LYS A 517 -2.71 -30.88 -2.25
C LYS A 517 -1.49 -31.79 -2.21
N VAL A 518 -1.10 -32.21 -1.02
CA VAL A 518 -0.14 -33.30 -0.79
C VAL A 518 -0.80 -34.33 0.12
N LYS A 519 -0.94 -35.56 -0.38
CA LYS A 519 -1.49 -36.68 0.38
C LYS A 519 -0.37 -37.64 0.76
N ILE A 520 -0.31 -37.97 2.05
CA ILE A 520 0.64 -38.89 2.65
C ILE A 520 -0.15 -40.00 3.35
N TYR A 521 0.27 -41.25 3.17
CA TYR A 521 -0.36 -42.39 3.81
C TYR A 521 0.63 -43.53 3.99
N THR A 522 0.47 -44.31 5.04
CA THR A 522 1.35 -45.46 5.28
C THR A 522 1.09 -46.58 4.28
N ASP A 523 2.15 -47.33 3.99
CA ASP A 523 2.11 -48.53 3.13
C ASP A 523 2.95 -49.63 3.78
N VAL A 524 2.50 -50.04 4.97
CA VAL A 524 3.13 -51.08 5.79
C VAL A 524 2.30 -52.36 5.72
N PRO A 525 2.65 -53.33 4.85
CA PRO A 525 2.00 -54.63 4.84
C PRO A 525 2.10 -55.32 6.20
N THR A 526 1.12 -56.16 6.54
CA THR A 526 1.06 -56.87 7.83
C THR A 526 2.32 -57.70 8.14
N ASN A 527 3.01 -58.20 7.11
CA ASN A 527 4.27 -58.94 7.27
C ASN A 527 5.51 -58.05 7.44
N GLN A 528 5.36 -56.73 7.53
CA GLN A 528 6.44 -55.76 7.71
C GLN A 528 6.28 -54.90 8.98
N THR A 529 5.30 -55.18 9.84
CA THR A 529 5.02 -54.41 11.07
C THR A 529 6.13 -54.50 12.10
N SER A 530 6.99 -55.51 12.04
CA SER A 530 8.20 -55.59 12.88
C SER A 530 9.38 -54.76 12.34
N LYS A 531 9.21 -54.09 11.19
CA LYS A 531 10.25 -53.30 10.52
C LYS A 531 9.86 -51.85 10.32
N TYR A 532 8.56 -51.55 10.29
CA TYR A 532 8.04 -50.23 10.00
C TYR A 532 6.83 -49.88 10.86
N GLN A 533 6.74 -48.59 11.19
CA GLN A 533 5.61 -48.00 11.92
C GLN A 533 4.51 -47.57 10.98
N THR A 534 3.27 -47.71 11.45
CA THR A 534 2.08 -47.08 10.85
C THR A 534 1.78 -45.70 11.46
N THR A 535 2.37 -45.32 12.59
CA THR A 535 2.24 -43.95 13.13
C THR A 535 3.20 -43.01 12.41
N MET A 536 2.66 -41.98 11.75
CA MET A 536 3.44 -40.93 11.09
C MET A 536 3.64 -39.74 12.04
N ARG A 537 4.78 -39.08 11.98
CA ARG A 537 5.08 -37.85 12.73
C ARG A 537 5.61 -36.82 11.75
N ILE A 538 4.81 -35.81 11.46
CA ILE A 538 5.06 -34.86 10.38
C ILE A 538 5.14 -33.46 10.98
N ASP A 539 6.25 -32.77 10.72
CA ASP A 539 6.46 -31.36 11.07
C ASP A 539 5.72 -30.49 10.05
N CYS A 540 6.21 -30.48 8.80
CA CYS A 540 5.64 -29.65 7.75
C CYS A 540 5.82 -30.23 6.35
N ILE A 541 5.10 -29.63 5.40
CA ILE A 541 5.34 -29.79 3.95
C ILE A 541 6.00 -28.52 3.44
N ILE A 542 7.18 -28.67 2.83
CA ILE A 542 7.92 -27.55 2.23
C ILE A 542 7.80 -27.60 0.71
N VAL A 543 7.35 -26.51 0.10
CA VAL A 543 7.29 -26.34 -1.35
C VAL A 543 8.24 -25.21 -1.75
N LYS A 544 9.41 -25.58 -2.25
CA LYS A 544 10.50 -24.66 -2.59
C LYS A 544 10.58 -24.47 -4.10
N PRO A 545 10.64 -23.23 -4.64
CA PRO A 545 10.89 -23.04 -6.06
C PRO A 545 12.21 -23.71 -6.47
N HIS A 546 12.17 -24.54 -7.51
CA HIS A 546 13.29 -25.37 -7.95
C HIS A 546 14.50 -24.52 -8.36
N ASP A 547 14.23 -23.48 -9.15
CA ASP A 547 15.23 -22.55 -9.66
C ASP A 547 15.45 -21.34 -8.75
N ALA A 548 14.96 -21.39 -7.49
CA ALA A 548 15.28 -20.33 -6.54
C ALA A 548 16.81 -20.21 -6.47
N PRO A 549 17.38 -19.00 -6.62
CA PRO A 549 18.80 -18.82 -6.43
C PRO A 549 19.16 -19.44 -5.08
N VAL A 550 20.29 -20.15 -5.03
CA VAL A 550 20.89 -20.49 -3.75
C VAL A 550 21.16 -19.14 -3.13
N SER A 551 20.30 -18.74 -2.23
CA SER A 551 20.44 -17.45 -1.62
C SER A 551 21.80 -17.50 -0.93
N GLU A 552 22.72 -16.63 -1.33
CA GLU A 552 23.68 -16.08 -0.37
C GLU A 552 22.96 -15.25 0.71
N ALA A 553 21.64 -15.43 0.90
CA ALA A 553 21.01 -15.11 2.16
C ALA A 553 21.86 -15.85 3.19
N LYS A 554 22.58 -15.11 4.06
CA LYS A 554 21.91 -14.53 5.22
C LYS A 554 20.83 -15.53 5.62
N GLU A 555 21.27 -16.72 6.04
CA GLU A 555 20.46 -17.57 6.88
C GLU A 555 19.80 -16.60 7.84
N TYR A 556 18.48 -16.45 7.71
CA TYR A 556 17.70 -16.05 8.84
C TYR A 556 17.99 -17.17 9.83
N LYS A 557 19.01 -16.96 10.67
CA LYS A 557 19.00 -17.53 11.99
C LYS A 557 17.72 -16.99 12.59
N VAL A 558 16.67 -17.79 12.48
CA VAL A 558 15.56 -17.74 13.41
C VAL A 558 16.24 -18.03 14.74
N THR A 559 16.68 -16.94 15.36
CA THR A 559 17.19 -16.96 16.71
C THR A 559 15.89 -16.85 17.49
N TYR A 560 15.35 -17.99 17.89
CA TYR A 560 14.26 -18.06 18.85
C TYR A 560 14.73 -17.53 20.19
#